data_AF-A0A817QP16-F1
#
_entry.id   AF-A0A817QP16-F1
#
_cell.length_a   1.000
_cell.length_b   1.000
_cell.length_c   1.000
_cell.angle_alpha   90.00
_cell.angle_beta   90.00
_cell.angle_gamma   90.00
#
_symmetry.space_group_name_H-M   'P 1'
#
loop_
_entity.id
_entity.type
_entity.pdbx_description
1 polymer ?
#
loop_
_entity_poly.entity_id
_entity_poly.type
_entity_poly.pdbx_seq_one_letter_code
_entity_poly.pdbx_strand_id
1 'polypeptide(L)'
;MSIIRQKDGHPNIKFFESIETLNQFDTIRKALQKKELKKIFGDDQHHLTKDTIAQLVIQLLHFQEDHLGKQSNGSAPLIRIPMECFLDFRESGALYTIILSCYEYKNNNNWKKLDLSTHNRNEVIKLFQHIQKSLIERNVLTLPICYLRPDIDKRLQTQLKQIIEKNNGTVAEKEEDADHIVYPPITENPREIDIERENEVVRVVEKRGKDCRLHYWFYPDSFDIWVSNIDAEESEKRDDTFQGIWHVAANWILDAAEFNEWMNEEDYEIDEDLGRDQGRIKLKNCVAGRKTLSV
;
A
#
# COMPACT_ATOMS: atom_id res chain seq x y z
N MET A 1 -4.97 -2.90 -27.38
CA MET A 1 -5.19 -3.78 -26.22
C MET A 1 -6.24 -3.14 -25.32
N SER A 2 -7.11 -3.93 -24.70
CA SER A 2 -7.96 -3.42 -23.62
C SER A 2 -7.18 -3.59 -22.33
N ILE A 3 -6.89 -2.48 -21.64
CA ILE A 3 -6.41 -2.55 -20.26
C ILE A 3 -7.64 -2.86 -19.41
N ILE A 4 -7.52 -3.81 -18.49
CA ILE A 4 -8.61 -4.22 -17.61
C ILE A 4 -8.15 -3.93 -16.19
N ARG A 5 -8.94 -3.15 -15.45
CA ARG A 5 -8.71 -2.90 -14.03
C ARG A 5 -8.71 -4.21 -13.25
N GLN A 6 -7.78 -4.34 -12.30
CA GLN A 6 -7.79 -5.48 -11.38
C GLN A 6 -9.08 -5.47 -10.53
N LYS A 7 -9.58 -6.68 -10.24
CA LYS A 7 -10.79 -6.85 -9.42
C LYS A 7 -10.46 -7.01 -7.94
N ASP A 8 -9.22 -7.35 -7.64
CA ASP A 8 -8.67 -7.71 -6.34
C ASP A 8 -7.24 -7.18 -6.23
N GLY A 9 -6.70 -7.13 -5.01
CA GLY A 9 -5.35 -6.66 -4.72
C GLY A 9 -4.30 -7.78 -4.75
N HIS A 10 -4.44 -8.78 -5.63
CA HIS A 10 -3.50 -9.90 -5.70
C HIS A 10 -2.13 -9.48 -6.24
N PRO A 11 -1.03 -10.08 -5.73
CA PRO A 11 0.30 -9.71 -6.15
C PRO A 11 0.56 -10.00 -7.63
N ASN A 12 1.25 -9.09 -8.29
CA ASN A 12 1.78 -9.33 -9.62
C ASN A 12 2.99 -10.28 -9.55
N ILE A 13 2.75 -11.59 -9.64
CA ILE A 13 3.79 -12.62 -9.55
C ILE A 13 4.91 -12.38 -10.58
N LYS A 14 4.56 -11.99 -11.81
CA LYS A 14 5.55 -11.74 -12.88
C LYS A 14 6.51 -10.61 -12.53
N PHE A 15 6.01 -9.56 -11.85
CA PHE A 15 6.85 -8.48 -11.37
C PHE A 15 7.85 -8.99 -10.33
N PHE A 16 7.37 -9.68 -9.28
CA PHE A 16 8.23 -10.16 -8.19
C PHE A 16 9.23 -11.25 -8.60
N GLU A 17 8.92 -12.02 -9.65
CA GLU A 17 9.82 -13.02 -10.23
C GLU A 17 10.70 -12.48 -11.37
N SER A 18 10.54 -11.21 -11.74
CA SER A 18 11.35 -10.61 -12.79
C SER A 18 12.83 -10.49 -12.38
N ILE A 19 13.75 -10.61 -13.35
CA ILE A 19 15.20 -10.60 -13.11
C ILE A 19 15.65 -9.35 -12.34
N GLU A 20 15.11 -8.18 -12.68
CA GLU A 20 15.52 -6.93 -12.04
C GLU A 20 14.95 -6.78 -10.62
N THR A 21 13.72 -7.25 -10.33
CA THR A 21 13.22 -7.31 -8.94
C THR A 21 14.00 -8.34 -8.12
N LEU A 22 14.34 -9.49 -8.70
CA LEU A 22 15.20 -10.49 -8.05
C LEU A 22 16.58 -9.92 -7.70
N ASN A 23 17.13 -9.00 -8.51
CA ASN A 23 18.39 -8.33 -8.20
C ASN A 23 18.25 -7.33 -7.04
N GLN A 24 17.10 -6.65 -6.92
CA GLN A 24 16.80 -5.81 -5.76
C GLN A 24 16.66 -6.67 -4.48
N PHE A 25 15.96 -7.80 -4.55
CA PHE A 25 15.91 -8.77 -3.44
C PHE A 25 17.29 -9.30 -3.06
N ASP A 26 18.20 -9.51 -4.01
CA ASP A 26 19.58 -9.92 -3.70
C ASP A 26 20.36 -8.85 -2.92
N THR A 27 20.05 -7.57 -3.14
CA THR A 27 20.64 -6.44 -2.39
C THR A 27 20.17 -6.48 -0.94
N ILE A 28 18.86 -6.59 -0.71
CA ILE A 28 18.28 -6.73 0.63
C ILE A 28 18.80 -7.98 1.34
N ARG A 29 18.85 -9.11 0.62
CA ARG A 29 19.41 -10.37 1.11
C ARG A 29 20.81 -10.16 1.66
N LYS A 30 21.70 -9.55 0.88
CA LYS A 30 23.08 -9.28 1.31
C LYS A 30 23.12 -8.37 2.55
N ALA A 31 22.26 -7.36 2.63
CA ALA A 31 22.17 -6.49 3.80
C ALA A 31 21.72 -7.24 5.07
N LEU A 32 20.70 -8.09 4.95
CA LEU A 32 20.18 -8.93 6.04
C LEU A 32 21.22 -9.94 6.54
N GLN A 33 21.91 -10.62 5.61
CA GLN A 33 22.90 -11.65 5.95
C GLN A 33 24.11 -11.11 6.70
N LYS A 34 24.54 -9.89 6.36
CA LYS A 34 25.74 -9.27 6.95
C LYS A 34 25.55 -8.87 8.42
N LYS A 35 24.34 -8.51 8.83
CA LYS A 35 24.08 -7.88 10.12
C LYS A 35 23.14 -8.71 10.99
N GLU A 36 21.84 -8.61 10.76
CA GLU A 36 20.84 -9.08 11.71
C GLU A 36 20.66 -10.59 11.66
N LEU A 37 20.57 -11.20 10.48
CA LEU A 37 20.35 -12.64 10.38
C LEU A 37 21.58 -13.46 10.83
N LYS A 38 22.79 -12.90 10.74
CA LYS A 38 23.99 -13.51 11.32
C LYS A 38 23.92 -13.63 12.84
N LYS A 39 23.28 -12.67 13.52
CA LYS A 39 23.07 -12.74 14.97
C LYS A 39 22.06 -13.83 15.34
N ILE A 40 21.08 -14.08 14.47
CA ILE A 40 19.98 -15.03 14.73
C ILE A 40 20.40 -16.47 14.41
N PHE A 41 20.98 -16.70 13.22
CA PHE A 41 21.25 -18.05 12.69
C PHE A 41 22.75 -18.39 12.61
N GLY A 42 23.64 -17.48 12.98
CA GLY A 42 25.08 -17.66 12.78
C GLY A 42 25.43 -17.75 11.30
N ASP A 43 26.26 -18.72 10.93
CA ASP A 43 26.69 -18.95 9.54
C ASP A 43 25.69 -19.83 8.75
N ASP A 44 24.68 -20.42 9.39
CA ASP A 44 23.68 -21.26 8.73
C ASP A 44 22.54 -20.44 8.10
N GLN A 45 22.87 -19.75 7.00
CA GLN A 45 21.94 -18.88 6.27
C GLN A 45 21.64 -19.38 4.85
N HIS A 46 21.85 -20.67 4.60
CA HIS A 46 21.83 -21.26 3.25
C HIS A 46 20.43 -21.24 2.62
N HIS A 47 19.41 -21.09 3.46
CA HIS A 47 18.01 -21.05 3.06
C HIS A 47 17.53 -19.68 2.59
N LEU A 48 18.35 -18.62 2.73
CA LEU A 48 17.99 -17.28 2.30
C LEU A 48 18.58 -17.00 0.91
N THR A 49 17.74 -17.11 -0.12
CA THR A 49 18.03 -16.72 -1.50
C THR A 49 17.07 -15.61 -1.96
N LYS A 50 17.43 -14.91 -3.04
CA LYS A 50 16.53 -13.92 -3.67
C LYS A 50 15.19 -14.54 -4.08
N ASP A 51 15.19 -15.79 -4.52
CA ASP A 51 13.98 -16.53 -4.89
C ASP A 51 13.11 -16.84 -3.66
N THR A 52 13.71 -17.27 -2.55
CA THR A 52 12.94 -17.51 -1.31
C THR A 52 12.35 -16.22 -0.74
N ILE A 53 13.03 -15.08 -0.89
CA ILE A 53 12.49 -13.77 -0.50
C ILE A 53 11.31 -13.39 -1.41
N ALA A 54 11.46 -13.54 -2.72
CA ALA A 54 10.38 -13.26 -3.67
C ALA A 54 9.13 -14.09 -3.35
N GLN A 55 9.30 -15.41 -3.12
CA GLN A 55 8.20 -16.30 -2.76
C GLN A 55 7.56 -15.91 -1.41
N LEU A 56 8.35 -15.51 -0.41
CA LEU A 56 7.82 -15.02 0.86
C LEU A 56 6.96 -13.76 0.67
N VAL A 57 7.43 -12.79 -0.11
CA VAL A 57 6.70 -11.55 -0.40
C VAL A 57 5.38 -11.85 -1.10
N ILE A 58 5.40 -12.73 -2.11
CA ILE A 58 4.20 -13.18 -2.83
C ILE A 58 3.21 -13.85 -1.86
N GLN A 59 3.69 -14.73 -0.97
CA GLN A 59 2.83 -15.39 0.03
C GLN A 59 2.21 -14.40 1.02
N LEU A 60 2.98 -13.41 1.49
CA LEU A 60 2.49 -12.36 2.38
C LEU A 60 1.38 -11.56 1.69
N LEU A 61 1.60 -11.11 0.46
CA LEU A 61 0.61 -10.33 -0.31
C LEU A 61 -0.65 -11.15 -0.62
N HIS A 62 -0.52 -12.43 -1.00
CA HIS A 62 -1.67 -13.32 -1.16
C HIS A 62 -2.45 -13.48 0.14
N PHE A 63 -1.76 -13.66 1.28
CA PHE A 63 -2.43 -13.77 2.56
C PHE A 63 -3.20 -12.50 2.92
N GLN A 64 -2.60 -11.31 2.67
CA GLN A 64 -3.30 -10.04 2.86
C GLN A 64 -4.57 -9.97 2.03
N GLU A 65 -4.53 -10.40 0.76
CA GLU A 65 -5.73 -10.38 -0.09
C GLU A 65 -6.83 -11.30 0.42
N ASP A 66 -6.50 -12.57 0.68
CA ASP A 66 -7.48 -13.59 1.03
C ASP A 66 -8.11 -13.36 2.42
N HIS A 67 -7.36 -12.79 3.36
CA HIS A 67 -7.75 -12.75 4.78
C HIS A 67 -7.89 -11.36 5.37
N LEU A 68 -7.29 -10.34 4.76
CA LEU A 68 -7.31 -8.95 5.21
C LEU A 68 -7.87 -8.00 4.14
N GLY A 69 -8.09 -8.44 2.90
CA GLY A 69 -8.56 -7.61 1.81
C GLY A 69 -10.05 -7.30 1.87
N LYS A 70 -10.47 -6.38 0.99
CA LYS A 70 -11.88 -6.00 0.77
C LYS A 70 -12.80 -7.21 0.57
N GLN A 71 -12.32 -8.24 -0.10
CA GLN A 71 -13.09 -9.45 -0.43
C GLN A 71 -12.92 -10.58 0.61
N SER A 72 -12.20 -10.32 1.71
CA SER A 72 -11.93 -11.36 2.72
C SER A 72 -13.20 -11.82 3.43
N ASN A 73 -13.26 -13.12 3.72
CA ASN A 73 -14.40 -13.70 4.42
C ASN A 73 -14.28 -13.44 5.92
N GLY A 74 -15.13 -12.55 6.45
CA GLY A 74 -15.25 -12.25 7.88
C GLY A 74 -14.56 -10.95 8.29
N SER A 75 -14.48 -10.69 9.60
CA SER A 75 -13.82 -9.48 10.11
C SER A 75 -12.31 -9.60 9.98
N ALA A 76 -11.69 -8.72 9.19
CA ALA A 76 -10.24 -8.54 9.18
C ALA A 76 -9.79 -8.04 10.57
N PRO A 77 -8.86 -8.74 11.24
CA PRO A 77 -8.39 -8.38 12.58
C PRO A 77 -7.31 -7.28 12.56
N LEU A 78 -6.76 -6.99 11.39
CA LEU A 78 -5.71 -6.00 11.16
C LEU A 78 -6.01 -5.28 9.85
N ILE A 79 -5.62 -4.01 9.77
CA ILE A 79 -5.46 -3.32 8.49
C ILE A 79 -4.32 -3.95 7.69
N ARG A 80 -4.36 -3.88 6.36
CA ARG A 80 -3.26 -4.33 5.50
C ARG A 80 -2.02 -3.44 5.69
N ILE A 81 -0.86 -4.06 5.57
CA ILE A 81 0.40 -3.36 5.36
C ILE A 81 0.35 -2.77 3.93
N PRO A 82 0.58 -1.44 3.76
CA PRO A 82 0.54 -0.78 2.46
C PRO A 82 1.49 -1.42 1.44
N MET A 83 1.08 -1.47 0.17
CA MET A 83 1.89 -2.06 -0.91
C MET A 83 3.28 -1.43 -1.04
N GLU A 84 3.40 -0.11 -0.82
CA GLU A 84 4.69 0.60 -0.85
C GLU A 84 5.71 0.06 0.16
N CYS A 85 5.26 -0.51 1.29
CA CYS A 85 6.17 -1.18 2.22
C CYS A 85 6.84 -2.42 1.59
N PHE A 86 6.16 -3.10 0.66
CA PHE A 86 6.71 -4.24 -0.08
C PHE A 86 7.53 -3.82 -1.31
N LEU A 87 7.46 -2.55 -1.71
CA LEU A 87 8.20 -1.96 -2.84
C LEU A 87 9.40 -1.11 -2.37
N ASP A 88 9.61 -0.92 -1.08
CA ASP A 88 10.77 -0.23 -0.53
C ASP A 88 12.03 -1.13 -0.50
N PHE A 89 12.79 -1.15 -1.59
CA PHE A 89 13.97 -2.00 -1.74
C PHE A 89 15.26 -1.48 -1.05
N ARG A 90 15.18 -0.45 -0.19
CA ARG A 90 16.36 0.11 0.51
C ARG A 90 16.91 -0.88 1.55
N GLU A 91 18.22 -0.84 1.80
CA GLU A 91 18.92 -1.76 2.74
C GLU A 91 18.51 -1.63 4.23
N SER A 92 17.65 -0.67 4.56
CA SER A 92 17.05 -0.48 5.88
C SER A 92 15.59 -0.02 5.79
N GLY A 93 14.96 -0.25 4.63
CA GLY A 93 13.60 0.17 4.34
C GLY A 93 12.53 -0.76 4.93
N ALA A 94 11.28 -0.53 4.51
CA ALA A 94 10.14 -1.31 4.95
C ALA A 94 10.25 -2.80 4.55
N LEU A 95 10.62 -3.11 3.30
CA LEU A 95 10.74 -4.51 2.85
C LEU A 95 11.84 -5.26 3.60
N TYR A 96 12.97 -4.60 3.87
CA TYR A 96 14.02 -5.15 4.73
C TYR A 96 13.45 -5.53 6.10
N THR A 97 12.67 -4.64 6.70
CA THR A 97 12.05 -4.82 8.01
C THR A 97 11.01 -5.94 8.00
N ILE A 98 10.19 -6.05 6.94
CA ILE A 98 9.22 -7.14 6.76
C ILE A 98 9.93 -8.49 6.77
N ILE A 99 10.95 -8.65 5.91
CA ILE A 99 11.67 -9.91 5.77
C ILE A 99 12.38 -10.26 7.09
N LEU A 100 13.06 -9.29 7.71
CA LEU A 100 13.72 -9.50 9.00
C LEU A 100 12.72 -9.97 10.07
N SER A 101 11.57 -9.31 10.19
CA SER A 101 10.52 -9.66 11.15
C SER A 101 10.00 -11.08 10.93
N CYS A 102 9.84 -11.51 9.67
CA CYS A 102 9.46 -12.89 9.35
C CYS A 102 10.48 -13.92 9.87
N TYR A 103 11.78 -13.65 9.70
CA TYR A 103 12.83 -14.55 10.18
C TYR A 103 13.00 -14.52 11.69
N GLU A 104 12.88 -13.35 12.32
CA GLU A 104 12.84 -13.20 13.79
C GLU A 104 11.66 -13.98 14.38
N TYR A 105 10.47 -13.80 13.83
CA TYR A 105 9.27 -14.51 14.26
C TYR A 105 9.41 -16.03 14.08
N LYS A 106 9.94 -16.48 12.93
CA LYS A 106 10.22 -17.89 12.67
C LYS A 106 11.13 -18.48 13.76
N ASN A 107 12.21 -17.78 14.10
CA ASN A 107 13.15 -18.22 15.12
C ASN A 107 12.49 -18.27 16.50
N ASN A 108 11.82 -17.19 16.90
CA ASN A 108 11.24 -17.06 18.24
C ASN A 108 10.07 -18.02 18.48
N ASN A 109 9.36 -18.43 17.42
CA ASN A 109 8.25 -19.38 17.48
C ASN A 109 8.62 -20.80 17.02
N ASN A 110 9.92 -21.08 16.79
CA ASN A 110 10.42 -22.39 16.36
C ASN A 110 9.75 -22.95 15.08
N TRP A 111 9.41 -22.08 14.13
CA TRP A 111 8.85 -22.50 12.85
C TRP A 111 9.93 -23.24 12.05
N LYS A 112 9.63 -24.47 11.65
CA LYS A 112 10.57 -25.32 10.88
C LYS A 112 10.92 -24.69 9.54
N LYS A 113 9.92 -24.16 8.85
CA LYS A 113 10.04 -23.49 7.54
C LYS A 113 9.30 -22.16 7.58
N LEU A 114 9.79 -21.20 6.82
CA LEU A 114 9.10 -19.93 6.60
C LEU A 114 8.25 -20.08 5.34
N ASP A 115 7.14 -20.79 5.48
CA ASP A 115 6.15 -21.06 4.44
C ASP A 115 4.77 -20.84 5.08
N LEU A 116 4.04 -19.84 4.61
CA LEU A 116 2.75 -19.45 5.20
C LEU A 116 1.68 -20.52 4.95
N SER A 117 1.81 -21.32 3.89
CA SER A 117 0.86 -22.40 3.59
C SER A 117 0.87 -23.53 4.62
N THR A 118 1.95 -23.65 5.40
CA THR A 118 2.08 -24.69 6.44
C THR A 118 1.58 -24.24 7.81
N HIS A 119 1.08 -23.01 7.94
CA HIS A 119 0.61 -22.42 9.20
C HIS A 119 -0.86 -22.04 9.08
N ASN A 120 -1.59 -22.09 10.20
CA ASN A 120 -3.01 -21.71 10.17
C ASN A 120 -3.18 -20.18 10.16
N ARG A 121 -4.37 -19.72 9.75
CA ARG A 121 -4.72 -18.29 9.65
C ARG A 121 -4.33 -17.48 10.89
N ASN A 122 -4.61 -17.99 12.10
CA ASN A 122 -4.36 -17.24 13.33
C ASN A 122 -2.87 -17.13 13.67
N GLU A 123 -2.06 -18.12 13.30
CA GLU A 123 -0.61 -18.07 13.44
C GLU A 123 0.00 -17.03 12.49
N VAL A 124 -0.49 -16.97 11.25
CA VAL A 124 -0.03 -15.98 10.26
C VAL A 124 -0.49 -14.57 10.63
N ILE A 125 -1.70 -14.38 11.17
CA ILE A 125 -2.14 -13.07 11.70
C ILE A 125 -1.19 -12.56 12.79
N LYS A 126 -0.73 -13.41 13.71
CA LYS A 126 0.25 -13.02 14.73
C LYS A 126 1.60 -12.63 14.14
N LEU A 127 2.01 -13.28 13.05
CA LEU A 127 3.17 -12.84 12.27
C LEU A 127 2.95 -11.43 11.70
N PHE A 128 1.79 -11.15 11.10
CA PHE A 128 1.47 -9.79 10.61
C PHE A 128 1.44 -8.75 11.72
N GLN A 129 0.90 -9.07 12.90
CA GLN A 129 0.98 -8.20 14.08
C GLN A 129 2.43 -7.86 14.45
N HIS A 130 3.31 -8.85 14.41
CA HIS A 130 4.73 -8.66 14.66
C HIS A 130 5.39 -7.79 13.59
N ILE A 131 5.10 -8.02 12.31
CA ILE A 131 5.62 -7.23 11.19
C ILE A 131 5.19 -5.75 11.33
N GLN A 132 3.91 -5.47 11.55
CA GLN A 132 3.39 -4.11 11.71
C GLN A 132 4.07 -3.38 12.86
N LYS A 133 4.19 -4.06 14.01
CA LYS A 133 4.89 -3.51 15.17
C LYS A 133 6.33 -3.14 14.82
N SER A 134 7.07 -4.03 14.15
CA SER A 134 8.46 -3.79 13.76
C SER A 134 8.60 -2.65 12.74
N LEU A 135 7.66 -2.51 11.80
CA LEU A 135 7.64 -1.42 10.82
C LEU A 135 7.50 -0.05 11.51
N ILE A 136 6.59 0.04 12.48
CA ILE A 136 6.35 1.27 13.26
C ILE A 136 7.56 1.58 14.15
N GLU A 137 8.06 0.59 14.90
CA GLU A 137 9.22 0.79 15.81
C GLU A 137 10.50 1.22 15.07
N ARG A 138 10.63 0.87 13.79
CA ARG A 138 11.76 1.25 12.93
C ARG A 138 11.50 2.53 12.12
N ASN A 139 10.36 3.19 12.30
CA ASN A 139 9.96 4.40 11.58
C ASN A 139 9.98 4.22 10.04
N VAL A 140 9.58 3.04 9.58
CA VAL A 140 9.42 2.74 8.14
C VAL A 140 7.94 2.51 7.77
N LEU A 141 7.04 2.68 8.74
CA LEU A 141 5.60 2.82 8.56
C LEU A 141 5.11 3.85 9.58
N THR A 142 4.58 4.96 9.10
CA THR A 142 3.94 5.99 9.92
C THR A 142 2.45 5.72 9.97
N LEU A 143 1.85 5.82 11.15
CA LEU A 143 0.40 5.72 11.33
C LEU A 143 -0.19 7.13 11.43
N PRO A 144 -1.37 7.37 10.84
CA PRO A 144 -1.91 8.72 10.74
C PRO A 144 -2.39 9.25 12.10
N ILE A 145 -2.20 10.55 12.30
CA ILE A 145 -2.69 11.35 13.41
C ILE A 145 -3.68 12.38 12.84
N CYS A 146 -4.96 12.05 12.94
CA CYS A 146 -6.03 12.79 12.28
C CYS A 146 -6.70 13.79 13.22
N TYR A 147 -6.76 15.06 12.81
CA TYR A 147 -7.70 16.03 13.37
C TYR A 147 -8.99 16.05 12.55
N LEU A 148 -10.13 15.77 13.17
CA LEU A 148 -11.44 15.82 12.52
C LEU A 148 -12.04 17.22 12.67
N ARG A 149 -12.26 17.91 11.55
CA ARG A 149 -12.83 19.27 11.58
C ARG A 149 -14.24 19.30 12.19
N PRO A 150 -14.60 20.39 12.90
CA PRO A 150 -15.88 20.49 13.61
C PRO A 150 -17.11 20.63 12.70
N ASP A 151 -16.91 20.97 11.42
CA ASP A 151 -17.95 21.08 10.39
C ASP A 151 -18.36 19.71 9.80
N ILE A 152 -17.68 18.62 10.14
CA ILE A 152 -18.13 17.25 9.84
C ILE A 152 -19.34 16.91 10.72
N ASP A 153 -20.38 16.28 10.13
CA ASP A 153 -21.54 15.79 10.89
C ASP A 153 -21.13 14.90 12.09
N LYS A 154 -21.78 15.06 13.24
CA LYS A 154 -21.40 14.38 14.50
C LYS A 154 -21.46 12.86 14.42
N ARG A 155 -22.44 12.31 13.68
CA ARG A 155 -22.55 10.86 13.49
C ARG A 155 -21.39 10.37 12.64
N LEU A 156 -21.06 11.09 11.58
CA LEU A 156 -19.91 10.77 10.74
C LEU A 156 -18.60 10.89 11.52
N GLN A 157 -18.37 11.94 12.32
CA GLN A 157 -17.19 12.05 13.17
C GLN A 157 -17.03 10.83 14.09
N THR A 158 -18.12 10.36 14.69
CA THR A 158 -18.09 9.17 15.55
C THR A 158 -17.64 7.93 14.78
N GLN A 159 -18.14 7.75 13.56
CA GLN A 159 -17.73 6.66 12.68
C GLN A 159 -16.25 6.76 12.27
N LEU A 160 -15.78 7.95 11.89
CA LEU A 160 -14.40 8.19 11.50
C LEU A 160 -13.43 7.88 12.64
N LYS A 161 -13.73 8.34 13.87
CA LYS A 161 -12.92 8.03 15.06
C LYS A 161 -12.80 6.52 15.28
N GLN A 162 -13.92 5.79 15.18
CA GLN A 162 -13.90 4.33 15.33
C GLN A 162 -13.04 3.64 14.27
N ILE A 163 -13.07 4.11 13.02
CA ILE A 163 -12.22 3.56 11.95
C ILE A 163 -10.74 3.84 12.23
N ILE A 164 -10.40 5.09 12.57
CA ILE A 164 -9.02 5.50 12.88
C ILE A 164 -8.45 4.64 14.01
N GLU A 165 -9.13 4.60 15.15
CA GLU A 165 -8.66 3.88 16.35
C GLU A 165 -8.60 2.37 16.13
N LYS A 166 -9.57 1.79 15.42
CA LYS A 166 -9.57 0.36 15.06
C LYS A 166 -8.33 -0.01 14.24
N ASN A 167 -7.84 0.90 13.39
CA ASN A 167 -6.72 0.70 12.49
C ASN A 167 -5.41 1.32 13.01
N ASN A 168 -5.32 1.51 14.34
CA ASN A 168 -4.14 2.02 15.05
C ASN A 168 -3.74 3.47 14.72
N GLY A 169 -4.55 4.22 13.97
CA GLY A 169 -4.38 5.66 13.84
C GLY A 169 -4.72 6.39 15.15
N THR A 170 -4.33 7.65 15.24
CA THR A 170 -4.59 8.52 16.40
C THR A 170 -5.56 9.62 16.01
N VAL A 171 -6.49 9.96 16.91
CA VAL A 171 -7.34 11.15 16.75
C VAL A 171 -6.75 12.28 17.57
N ALA A 172 -6.30 13.35 16.91
CA ALA A 172 -5.79 14.54 17.57
C ALA A 172 -6.93 15.40 18.15
N GLU A 173 -6.70 15.98 19.32
CA GLU A 173 -7.63 16.94 19.93
C GLU A 173 -7.53 18.33 19.29
N LYS A 174 -6.35 18.67 18.76
CA LYS A 174 -6.05 19.95 18.13
C LYS A 174 -5.42 19.75 16.76
N GLU A 175 -5.61 20.75 15.90
CA GLU A 175 -5.05 20.79 14.54
C GLU A 175 -3.51 20.76 14.55
N GLU A 176 -2.87 21.43 15.51
CA GLU A 176 -1.41 21.55 15.64
C GLU A 176 -0.69 20.23 15.97
N ASP A 177 -1.43 19.23 16.47
CA ASP A 177 -0.89 17.92 16.84
C ASP A 177 -1.08 16.86 15.73
N ALA A 178 -1.71 17.23 14.61
CA ALA A 178 -2.09 16.32 13.53
C ALA A 178 -1.14 16.39 12.33
N ASP A 179 -0.97 15.24 11.68
CA ASP A 179 -0.37 15.15 10.34
C ASP A 179 -1.43 15.06 9.24
N HIS A 180 -2.72 14.84 9.60
CA HIS A 180 -3.87 14.87 8.70
C HIS A 180 -4.99 15.75 9.24
N ILE A 181 -5.36 16.80 8.50
CA ILE A 181 -6.58 17.58 8.71
C ILE A 181 -7.69 17.00 7.85
N VAL A 182 -8.73 16.48 8.50
CA VAL A 182 -9.83 15.80 7.82
C VAL A 182 -10.99 16.76 7.64
N TYR A 183 -11.35 16.99 6.38
CA TYR A 183 -12.46 17.81 5.92
C TYR A 183 -13.73 16.97 5.76
N PRO A 184 -14.92 17.62 5.66
CA PRO A 184 -16.12 16.95 5.21
C PRO A 184 -15.90 16.16 3.91
N PRO A 185 -16.72 15.13 3.65
CA PRO A 185 -16.64 14.38 2.39
C PRO A 185 -16.64 15.31 1.17
N ILE A 186 -15.93 14.90 0.11
CA ILE A 186 -15.84 15.64 -1.17
C ILE A 186 -17.24 15.96 -1.72
N THR A 187 -18.19 15.07 -1.42
CA THR A 187 -19.57 15.10 -1.85
C THR A 187 -20.48 14.57 -0.75
N GLU A 188 -21.67 15.15 -0.62
CA GLU A 188 -22.73 14.59 0.22
C GLU A 188 -23.37 13.34 -0.40
N ASN A 189 -23.13 13.08 -1.69
CA ASN A 189 -23.65 11.94 -2.42
C ASN A 189 -22.55 10.88 -2.64
N PRO A 190 -22.59 9.75 -1.89
CA PRO A 190 -21.59 8.68 -2.03
C PRO A 190 -21.39 8.18 -3.46
N ARG A 191 -22.40 8.29 -4.33
CA ARG A 191 -22.34 7.84 -5.71
C ARG A 191 -21.37 8.64 -6.58
N GLU A 192 -20.99 9.86 -6.21
CA GLU A 192 -20.09 10.65 -7.08
C GLU A 192 -18.65 10.12 -7.04
N ILE A 193 -18.21 9.54 -5.92
CA ILE A 193 -16.92 8.84 -5.86
C ILE A 193 -16.98 7.54 -6.66
N ASP A 194 -18.11 6.83 -6.60
CA ASP A 194 -18.31 5.66 -7.45
C ASP A 194 -18.26 6.02 -8.94
N ILE A 195 -18.83 7.16 -9.34
CA ILE A 195 -18.74 7.68 -10.71
C ILE A 195 -17.28 7.99 -11.09
N GLU A 196 -16.48 8.57 -10.18
CA GLU A 196 -15.06 8.81 -10.45
C GLU A 196 -14.27 7.49 -10.58
N ARG A 197 -14.58 6.49 -9.76
CA ARG A 197 -14.04 5.13 -9.90
C ARG A 197 -14.47 4.47 -11.22
N GLU A 198 -15.70 4.71 -11.69
CA GLU A 198 -16.20 4.25 -12.99
C GLU A 198 -15.53 4.94 -14.18
N ASN A 199 -15.01 6.15 -14.00
CA ASN A 199 -14.29 6.89 -15.04
C ASN A 199 -12.89 6.33 -15.34
N GLU A 200 -12.40 5.35 -14.57
CA GLU A 200 -11.09 4.70 -14.71
C GLU A 200 -9.96 5.73 -14.89
N VAL A 201 -9.92 6.72 -14.01
CA VAL A 201 -8.84 7.71 -13.98
C VAL A 201 -7.60 7.06 -13.34
N VAL A 202 -6.45 7.23 -14.01
CA VAL A 202 -5.17 6.65 -13.58
C VAL A 202 -4.05 7.68 -13.60
N ARG A 203 -2.99 7.41 -12.85
CA ARG A 203 -1.67 8.06 -12.97
C ARG A 203 -0.57 7.00 -13.15
N VAL A 204 0.51 7.34 -13.85
CA VAL A 204 1.68 6.47 -13.99
C VAL A 204 2.58 6.71 -12.79
N VAL A 205 2.75 5.72 -11.92
CA VAL A 205 3.52 5.86 -10.67
C VAL A 205 4.94 5.29 -10.76
N GLU A 206 5.21 4.49 -11.79
CA GLU A 206 6.53 3.92 -12.04
C GLU A 206 6.67 3.49 -13.51
N LYS A 207 7.80 3.84 -14.13
CA LYS A 207 8.21 3.29 -15.43
C LYS A 207 9.36 2.30 -15.29
N ARG A 208 9.23 1.16 -15.96
CA ARG A 208 10.24 0.10 -16.00
C ARG A 208 10.41 -0.45 -17.40
N GLY A 209 11.37 0.11 -18.13
CA GLY A 209 11.57 -0.22 -19.54
C GLY A 209 10.36 0.15 -20.39
N LYS A 210 9.63 -0.85 -20.89
CA LYS A 210 8.37 -0.66 -21.65
C LYS A 210 7.11 -0.84 -20.80
N ASP A 211 7.28 -1.29 -19.57
CA ASP A 211 6.19 -1.54 -18.64
C ASP A 211 6.02 -0.32 -17.73
N CYS A 212 4.78 -0.06 -17.33
CA CYS A 212 4.40 1.03 -16.45
C CYS A 212 3.48 0.47 -15.36
N ARG A 213 3.70 0.90 -14.12
CA ARG A 213 2.74 0.69 -13.02
C ARG A 213 1.74 1.84 -13.06
N LEU A 214 0.46 1.49 -13.19
CA LEU A 214 -0.65 2.43 -13.17
C LEU A 214 -1.38 2.32 -11.84
N HIS A 215 -1.58 3.48 -11.23
CA HIS A 215 -2.40 3.66 -10.06
C HIS A 215 -3.79 4.14 -10.45
N TYR A 216 -4.84 3.53 -9.88
CA TYR A 216 -6.22 3.95 -10.07
C TYR A 216 -6.63 4.89 -8.95
N TRP A 217 -7.11 6.09 -9.32
CA TRP A 217 -7.58 7.06 -8.34
C TRP A 217 -8.69 6.46 -7.45
N PHE A 218 -8.60 6.74 -6.15
CA PHE A 218 -9.49 6.26 -5.09
C PHE A 218 -9.44 4.73 -4.85
N TYR A 219 -8.35 4.09 -5.27
CA TYR A 219 -8.00 2.72 -4.90
C TYR A 219 -6.67 2.74 -4.15
N PRO A 220 -6.39 1.77 -3.27
CA PRO A 220 -5.07 1.67 -2.66
C PRO A 220 -4.07 1.07 -3.66
N ASP A 221 -2.77 1.26 -3.40
CA ASP A 221 -1.68 0.80 -4.27
C ASP A 221 -1.66 -0.71 -4.50
N SER A 222 -2.32 -1.50 -3.64
CA SER A 222 -2.45 -2.93 -3.85
C SER A 222 -3.29 -3.30 -5.08
N PHE A 223 -4.06 -2.36 -5.66
CA PHE A 223 -4.82 -2.53 -6.91
C PHE A 223 -4.08 -2.03 -8.15
N ASP A 224 -2.84 -1.58 -8.00
CA ASP A 224 -2.03 -1.09 -9.11
C ASP A 224 -1.73 -2.20 -10.11
N ILE A 225 -1.74 -1.83 -11.39
CA ILE A 225 -1.51 -2.78 -12.48
C ILE A 225 -0.23 -2.44 -13.24
N TRP A 226 0.46 -3.50 -13.68
CA TRP A 226 1.56 -3.36 -14.63
C TRP A 226 1.04 -3.56 -16.05
N VAL A 227 1.32 -2.59 -16.91
CA VAL A 227 0.89 -2.58 -18.32
C VAL A 227 2.05 -2.20 -19.23
N SER A 228 2.11 -2.80 -20.41
CA SER A 228 3.17 -2.54 -21.40
C SER A 228 2.72 -1.53 -22.45
N ASN A 229 3.67 -0.76 -22.98
CA ASN A 229 3.51 0.15 -24.13
C ASN A 229 2.47 1.26 -23.89
N ILE A 230 2.49 1.85 -22.71
CA ILE A 230 1.76 3.07 -22.41
C ILE A 230 2.52 4.29 -22.94
N ASP A 231 1.79 5.20 -23.59
CA ASP A 231 2.31 6.48 -24.10
C ASP A 231 1.86 7.60 -23.16
N ALA A 232 2.35 7.56 -21.92
CA ALA A 232 2.10 8.56 -20.88
C ALA A 232 3.37 8.74 -20.05
N GLU A 233 3.59 9.94 -19.52
CA GLU A 233 4.72 10.22 -18.64
C GLU A 233 4.48 9.74 -17.21
N GLU A 234 5.58 9.41 -16.51
CA GLU A 234 5.51 9.15 -15.07
C GLU A 234 5.05 10.44 -14.40
N SER A 235 4.06 10.32 -13.53
CA SER A 235 3.52 11.46 -12.81
C SER A 235 4.59 11.98 -11.86
N GLU A 236 4.66 13.30 -11.70
CA GLU A 236 5.56 13.90 -10.73
C GLU A 236 5.20 13.35 -9.34
N LYS A 237 6.13 12.61 -8.73
CA LYS A 237 5.98 12.18 -7.34
C LYS A 237 6.06 13.42 -6.48
N ARG A 238 5.11 13.61 -5.57
CA ARG A 238 5.31 14.58 -4.50
C ARG A 238 6.60 14.21 -3.79
N ASP A 239 7.46 15.21 -3.56
CA ASP A 239 8.80 15.00 -3.02
C ASP A 239 8.72 14.12 -1.76
N ASP A 240 9.52 13.05 -1.70
CA ASP A 240 9.63 12.12 -0.56
C ASP A 240 9.98 12.85 0.77
N THR A 241 10.31 14.13 0.70
CA THR A 241 10.57 15.03 1.83
C THR A 241 9.38 15.93 2.23
N PHE A 242 8.16 15.70 1.71
CA PHE A 242 6.98 16.44 2.15
C PHE A 242 6.80 16.32 3.67
N GLN A 243 7.06 17.41 4.38
CA GLN A 243 6.86 17.56 5.83
C GLN A 243 5.59 18.37 6.14
N GLY A 244 4.73 18.59 5.14
CA GLY A 244 3.49 19.32 5.31
C GLY A 244 2.41 18.47 5.96
N ILE A 245 1.37 19.14 6.45
CA ILE A 245 0.16 18.48 6.96
C ILE A 245 -0.71 18.12 5.76
N TRP A 246 -1.29 16.92 5.76
CA TRP A 246 -2.23 16.49 4.73
C TRP A 246 -3.61 17.08 4.98
N HIS A 247 -4.18 17.75 3.99
CA HIS A 247 -5.56 18.24 4.03
C HIS A 247 -6.41 17.31 3.18
N VAL A 248 -7.14 16.38 3.79
CA VAL A 248 -7.84 15.30 3.07
C VAL A 248 -9.33 15.28 3.37
N ALA A 249 -10.12 14.85 2.41
CA ALA A 249 -11.53 14.58 2.64
C ALA A 249 -11.74 13.37 3.56
N ALA A 250 -12.84 13.37 4.33
CA ALA A 250 -13.26 12.22 5.14
C ALA A 250 -13.36 10.89 4.36
N ASN A 251 -13.53 10.96 3.04
CA ASN A 251 -13.54 9.80 2.15
C ASN A 251 -12.25 8.97 2.23
N TRP A 252 -11.10 9.58 2.51
CA TRP A 252 -9.83 8.89 2.69
C TRP A 252 -9.93 7.81 3.80
N ILE A 253 -10.57 8.14 4.92
CA ILE A 253 -10.79 7.22 6.05
C ILE A 253 -11.90 6.20 5.73
N LEU A 254 -12.98 6.66 5.08
CA LEU A 254 -14.11 5.78 4.74
C LEU A 254 -13.67 4.67 3.77
N ASP A 255 -12.88 5.03 2.78
CA ASP A 255 -12.33 4.10 1.81
C ASP A 255 -11.26 3.20 2.46
N ALA A 256 -10.48 3.72 3.41
CA ALA A 256 -9.57 2.88 4.18
C ALA A 256 -10.29 1.75 4.93
N ALA A 257 -11.49 2.01 5.46
CA ALA A 257 -12.33 0.98 6.06
C ALA A 257 -12.92 0.00 5.03
N GLU A 258 -13.21 0.47 3.82
CA GLU A 258 -13.77 -0.35 2.74
C GLU A 258 -12.72 -1.33 2.17
N PHE A 259 -11.51 -0.83 1.89
CA PHE A 259 -10.42 -1.62 1.33
C PHE A 259 -9.59 -2.35 2.40
N ASN A 260 -9.73 -1.93 3.66
CA ASN A 260 -8.90 -2.37 4.79
C ASN A 260 -7.41 -2.13 4.53
N GLU A 261 -7.08 -0.96 3.99
CA GLU A 261 -5.72 -0.46 3.70
C GLU A 261 -5.74 1.07 3.83
N TRP A 262 -4.69 1.70 4.34
CA TRP A 262 -4.62 3.17 4.31
C TRP A 262 -4.50 3.64 2.85
N MET A 263 -5.23 4.70 2.50
CA MET A 263 -5.36 5.15 1.11
C MET A 263 -4.27 6.18 0.78
N ASN A 264 -4.02 6.44 -0.51
CA ASN A 264 -3.13 7.53 -0.92
C ASN A 264 -3.76 8.88 -0.63
N GLU A 265 -3.08 9.74 0.13
CA GLU A 265 -3.60 11.05 0.53
C GLU A 265 -3.83 11.98 -0.68
N GLU A 266 -2.95 11.93 -1.68
CA GLU A 266 -3.04 12.71 -2.93
C GLU A 266 -4.39 12.53 -3.66
N ASP A 267 -5.03 11.37 -3.49
CA ASP A 267 -6.32 11.09 -4.15
C ASP A 267 -7.46 11.90 -3.54
N TYR A 268 -7.33 12.27 -2.26
CA TYR A 268 -8.38 12.87 -1.44
C TYR A 268 -8.04 14.28 -0.98
N GLU A 269 -6.93 14.84 -1.47
CA GLU A 269 -6.46 16.16 -1.07
C GLU A 269 -7.50 17.24 -1.38
N ILE A 270 -7.79 18.06 -0.37
CA ILE A 270 -8.63 19.24 -0.47
C ILE A 270 -7.70 20.42 -0.65
N ASP A 271 -7.53 20.83 -1.89
CA ASP A 271 -6.83 22.06 -2.20
C ASP A 271 -7.78 23.25 -2.13
N GLU A 272 -7.41 24.27 -1.35
CA GLU A 272 -8.07 25.58 -1.43
C GLU A 272 -7.56 26.39 -2.64
N ASP A 273 -6.39 26.07 -3.23
CA ASP A 273 -5.74 26.85 -4.30
C ASP A 273 -5.26 26.06 -5.55
N LEU A 274 -5.02 24.74 -5.50
CA LEU A 274 -4.61 23.95 -6.68
C LEU A 274 -5.77 23.11 -7.24
N GLY A 275 -6.03 23.25 -8.53
CA GLY A 275 -7.01 22.39 -9.22
C GLY A 275 -6.62 20.91 -9.09
N ARG A 276 -7.63 20.03 -8.92
CA ARG A 276 -7.54 18.55 -8.80
C ARG A 276 -6.92 17.82 -10.01
N ASP A 277 -6.17 18.50 -10.88
CA ASP A 277 -5.82 18.07 -12.24
C ASP A 277 -4.37 17.59 -12.41
N GLN A 278 -3.55 17.51 -11.36
CA GLN A 278 -2.18 17.01 -11.50
C GLN A 278 -2.17 15.52 -11.86
N GLY A 279 -1.65 15.17 -13.05
CA GLY A 279 -1.40 13.79 -13.47
C GLY A 279 -2.63 12.92 -13.77
N ARG A 280 -3.86 13.47 -13.77
CA ARG A 280 -5.09 12.71 -14.07
C ARG A 280 -5.20 12.36 -15.54
N ILE A 281 -5.12 11.07 -15.88
CA ILE A 281 -5.32 10.58 -17.24
C ILE A 281 -6.44 9.55 -17.24
N LYS A 282 -7.44 9.70 -18.13
CA LYS A 282 -8.42 8.62 -18.33
C LYS A 282 -7.71 7.42 -18.96
N LEU A 283 -7.87 6.22 -18.40
CA LEU A 283 -7.19 5.01 -18.85
C LEU A 283 -7.26 4.77 -20.38
N LYS A 284 -8.41 5.08 -20.98
CA LYS A 284 -8.64 5.00 -22.44
C LYS A 284 -7.71 5.86 -23.29
N ASN A 285 -7.10 6.89 -22.71
CA ASN A 285 -6.19 7.83 -23.36
C ASN A 285 -4.71 7.42 -23.19
N CYS A 286 -4.38 6.48 -22.29
CA CYS A 286 -3.01 6.01 -22.06
C CYS A 286 -2.51 5.00 -23.12
N VAL A 287 -3.41 4.45 -23.94
CA VAL A 287 -3.10 3.37 -24.89
C VAL A 287 -2.58 3.94 -26.21
N ALA A 288 -1.32 3.64 -26.54
CA ALA A 288 -0.74 3.94 -27.85
C ALA A 288 -1.60 3.33 -28.99
N GLY A 289 -2.12 4.19 -29.87
CA GLY A 289 -2.83 3.76 -31.09
C GLY A 289 -4.28 4.20 -31.25
N ARG A 290 -4.88 4.95 -30.32
CA ARG A 290 -6.11 5.71 -30.61
C ARG A 290 -5.76 7.13 -30.99
N LYS A 291 -5.25 7.30 -32.22
CA LYS A 291 -5.51 8.56 -32.92
C LYS A 291 -7.02 8.73 -32.93
N THR A 292 -7.51 9.78 -32.28
CA THR A 292 -8.85 10.28 -32.47
C THR A 292 -9.11 10.40 -33.96
N LEU A 293 -9.89 9.47 -34.52
CA LEU A 293 -10.61 9.75 -35.75
C LEU A 293 -11.75 10.68 -35.33
N SER A 294 -11.43 11.97 -35.29
CA SER A 294 -12.41 13.04 -35.37
C SER A 294 -13.09 12.93 -36.74
N VAL A 295 -14.39 12.63 -36.74
CA VAL A 295 -15.33 13.06 -37.78
C VAL A 295 -16.47 13.76 -37.07
#